data_AF-A0AA41S039-F1
#
_entry.id   AF-A0AA41S039-F1
#
_cell.length_a   1.000
_cell.length_b   1.000
_cell.length_c   1.000
_cell.angle_alpha   90.00
_cell.angle_beta   90.00
_cell.angle_gamma   90.00
#
_symmetry.space_group_name_H-M   'P 1'
#
loop_
_entity.id
_entity.type
_entity.pdbx_description
1 polymer ?
#
loop_
_entity_poly.entity_id
_entity_poly.type
_entity_poly.pdbx_seq_one_letter_code
_entity_poly.pdbx_strand_id
1 'polypeptide(L)' 'MKTVFAALLFVAVLWNFSFIQTTMADGLKYCGICCQECNCVPSWTFGHKDECPCYRDKKNSKGEFKCP' A
#
# COMPACT_ATOMS: atom_id res chain seq x y z
N MET A 1 6.73 -3.42 -42.30
CA MET A 1 6.72 -2.14 -41.56
C MET A 1 5.48 -1.98 -40.66
N LYS A 2 4.26 -2.31 -41.11
CA LYS A 2 3.03 -2.23 -40.28
C LYS A 2 3.02 -3.18 -39.06
N THR A 3 3.64 -4.35 -39.19
CA THR A 3 3.76 -5.35 -38.12
C THR A 3 4.67 -4.91 -36.96
N VAL A 4 5.66 -4.07 -37.23
CA VAL A 4 6.61 -3.56 -36.22
C VAL A 4 5.93 -2.55 -35.31
N PHE A 5 5.08 -1.68 -35.87
CA PHE A 5 4.29 -0.72 -35.08
C PHE A 5 3.26 -1.42 -34.17
N ALA A 6 2.57 -2.44 -34.68
CA ALA A 6 1.63 -3.21 -33.87
C ALA A 6 2.33 -3.95 -32.73
N ALA A 7 3.50 -4.54 -32.98
CA ALA A 7 4.30 -5.20 -31.95
C ALA A 7 4.79 -4.23 -30.87
N LEU A 8 5.26 -3.03 -31.25
CA LEU A 8 5.72 -2.01 -30.30
C LEU A 8 4.60 -1.51 -29.38
N LEU A 9 3.39 -1.31 -29.92
CA LEU A 9 2.23 -0.92 -29.11
C LEU A 9 1.82 -2.00 -28.13
N PHE A 10 1.83 -3.28 -28.54
CA PHE A 10 1.55 -4.40 -27.64
C PHE A 10 2.57 -4.50 -26.50
N VAL A 11 3.87 -4.35 -26.80
CA VAL A 11 4.92 -4.36 -25.77
C VAL A 11 4.74 -3.20 -24.78
N ALA A 12 4.41 -2.01 -25.27
CA ALA A 12 4.15 -0.85 -24.41
C ALA A 12 2.93 -1.07 -23.50
N VAL A 13 1.83 -1.62 -24.02
CA VAL A 13 0.61 -1.90 -23.22
C VAL A 13 0.89 -2.94 -22.13
N LEU A 14 1.63 -4.00 -22.45
CA LEU A 14 2.00 -5.04 -21.48
C LEU A 14 2.94 -4.52 -20.38
N TRP A 15 3.86 -3.61 -20.72
CA TRP A 15 4.73 -2.96 -19.74
C TRP A 15 3.98 -1.97 -18.83
N ASN A 16 3.00 -1.24 -19.37
CA ASN A 16 2.15 -0.36 -18.56
C ASN A 16 1.29 -1.16 -17.58
N PHE A 17 0.77 -2.31 -17.99
CA PHE A 17 -0.05 -3.16 -17.11
C PHE A 17 0.72 -3.66 -15.88
N SER A 18 1.99 -4.04 -16.08
CA SER A 18 2.87 -4.47 -14.99
C SER A 18 3.20 -3.32 -14.02
N PHE A 19 3.22 -2.08 -14.53
CA PHE A 19 3.52 -0.88 -13.74
C PHE A 19 2.34 -0.43 -12.86
N ILE A 20 1.10 -0.68 -13.30
CA ILE A 20 -0.10 -0.27 -12.55
C ILE A 20 -0.33 -1.14 -11.30
N GLN A 21 0.15 -2.40 -11.29
CA GLN A 21 -0.14 -3.34 -10.20
C GLN A 21 0.74 -3.16 -8.95
N THR A 22 1.88 -2.49 -9.05
CA THR A 22 2.87 -2.43 -7.95
C THR A 22 2.61 -1.32 -6.95
N THR A 23 1.77 -0.32 -7.25
CA THR A 23 1.65 0.91 -6.44
C THR A 23 0.62 0.86 -5.31
N MET A 24 -0.11 -0.24 -5.11
CA MET A 24 -1.27 -0.28 -4.19
C MET A 24 -1.13 -1.20 -2.98
N ALA A 25 -0.01 -1.90 -2.82
CA ALA A 25 0.13 -2.92 -1.76
C ALA A 25 0.68 -2.37 -0.42
N ASP A 26 1.21 -1.14 -0.38
CA ASP A 26 2.01 -0.71 0.77
C ASP A 26 1.14 -0.42 2.01
N GLY A 27 -0.04 0.15 1.83
CA GLY A 27 -0.97 0.41 2.95
C GLY A 27 -1.42 -0.85 3.68
N LEU A 28 -1.67 -1.94 2.95
CA LEU A 28 -2.09 -3.22 3.54
C LEU A 28 -0.95 -3.93 4.27
N LYS A 29 0.28 -3.82 3.78
CA LYS A 29 1.46 -4.39 4.45
C LYS A 29 1.66 -3.80 5.84
N TYR A 30 1.64 -2.47 5.96
CA TYR A 30 1.82 -1.81 7.26
C TYR A 30 0.63 -2.03 8.19
N CYS A 31 -0.60 -2.06 7.65
CA CYS A 31 -1.78 -2.45 8.41
C CYS A 31 -1.63 -3.84 9.02
N GLY A 32 -1.18 -4.84 8.23
CA GLY A 32 -0.95 -6.20 8.72
C GLY A 32 0.09 -6.30 9.85
N ILE A 33 1.19 -5.56 9.73
CA ILE A 33 2.23 -5.51 10.78
C ILE A 33 1.67 -4.90 12.07
N CYS A 34 0.97 -3.77 11.96
CA CYS A 34 0.36 -3.11 13.12
C CYS A 34 -0.76 -3.95 13.74
N CYS A 35 -1.52 -4.67 12.93
CA CYS A 35 -2.55 -5.60 13.40
C CYS A 35 -1.93 -6.75 14.19
N GLN A 36 -0.85 -7.39 13.72
CA GLN A 36 -0.19 -8.44 14.49
C GLN A 36 0.43 -7.94 15.79
N GLU A 37 1.02 -6.75 15.77
CA GLU A 37 1.69 -6.19 16.95
C GLU A 37 0.70 -5.64 18.00
N CYS A 38 -0.43 -5.07 17.57
CA CYS A 38 -1.41 -4.42 18.45
C CYS A 38 -2.72 -5.20 18.63
N ASN A 39 -2.96 -6.26 17.86
CA ASN A 39 -4.21 -7.06 17.81
C ASN A 39 -5.49 -6.21 17.72
N CYS A 40 -5.39 -5.01 17.14
CA CYS A 40 -6.45 -4.01 17.07
C CYS A 40 -6.28 -3.19 15.79
N VAL A 41 -7.38 -2.99 15.06
CA VAL A 41 -7.46 -2.12 13.88
C VAL A 41 -8.66 -1.19 14.10
N PRO A 42 -8.51 0.12 13.88
CA PRO A 42 -9.62 1.06 14.07
C PRO A 42 -10.76 0.77 13.09
N SER A 43 -12.00 1.02 13.54
CA SER A 43 -13.21 0.70 12.78
C SER A 43 -13.39 1.56 11.52
N TRP A 44 -12.72 2.72 11.47
CA TRP A 44 -12.77 3.67 10.36
C TRP A 44 -11.38 4.19 9.99
N THR A 45 -11.20 4.45 8.69
CA THR A 45 -9.93 4.89 8.10
C THR A 45 -9.52 6.33 8.44
N PHE A 46 -10.41 7.14 9.02
CA PHE A 46 -10.14 8.55 9.34
C PHE A 46 -10.62 8.91 10.74
N GLY A 47 -9.73 9.44 11.59
CA GLY A 47 -10.12 10.04 12.88
C GLY A 47 -10.38 9.09 14.06
N HIS A 48 -10.41 7.77 13.85
CA HIS A 48 -10.75 6.76 14.88
C HIS A 48 -9.54 6.00 15.46
N LYS A 49 -8.32 6.55 15.30
CA LYS A 49 -7.10 5.87 15.79
C LYS A 49 -7.05 5.77 17.31
N ASP A 50 -7.82 6.59 18.03
CA ASP A 50 -7.99 6.54 19.47
C ASP A 50 -8.69 5.26 19.96
N GLU A 51 -9.48 4.59 19.11
CA GLU A 51 -10.06 3.26 19.41
C GLU A 51 -8.97 2.22 19.70
N CYS A 52 -7.81 2.34 19.03
CA CYS A 52 -6.67 1.47 19.20
C CYS A 52 -5.42 2.31 19.58
N PRO A 53 -5.20 2.63 20.86
CA PRO A 53 -4.07 3.46 21.30
C PRO A 53 -2.70 2.94 20.85
N CYS A 54 -2.51 1.61 20.86
CA CYS A 54 -1.29 0.97 20.36
C CYS A 54 -1.06 1.26 18.87
N TYR A 55 -2.12 1.22 18.06
CA TYR A 55 -2.06 1.47 16.61
C TYR A 55 -1.77 2.95 16.32
N ARG A 56 -2.35 3.86 17.11
CA ARG A 56 -2.07 5.31 17.04
C ARG A 56 -0.63 5.65 17.41
N ASP A 57 -0.13 5.12 18.52
CA ASP A 57 1.15 5.53 19.09
C ASP A 57 2.34 4.80 18.47
N LYS A 58 2.07 3.87 17.54
CA LYS A 58 3.12 3.08 16.90
C LYS A 58 3.98 3.96 15.99
N LYS A 59 5.25 4.06 16.36
CA LYS A 59 6.26 4.78 15.59
C LYS A 59 7.29 3.82 14.98
N ASN A 60 7.82 4.20 13.82
CA ASN A 60 9.00 3.56 13.25
C ASN A 60 10.27 4.03 14.01
N SER A 61 11.43 3.46 13.68
CA SER A 61 12.71 3.87 14.30
C SER A 61 13.11 5.33 14.03
N LYS A 62 12.42 6.02 13.11
CA LYS A 62 12.61 7.45 12.80
C LYS A 62 11.67 8.35 13.61
N GLY A 63 10.78 7.78 14.43
CA GLY A 63 9.81 8.52 15.23
C GLY A 63 8.54 8.94 14.48
N GLU A 64 8.37 8.48 13.24
CA GLU A 64 7.17 8.75 12.43
C GLU A 64 6.10 7.68 12.67
N PHE A 65 4.83 8.03 12.50
CA PHE A 65 3.73 7.09 12.62
C PHE A 65 3.87 5.96 11.59
N LYS A 66 3.97 4.72 12.07
CA LYS A 66 4.17 3.52 11.24
C LYS A 66 2.86 3.01 10.63
N CYS A 67 1.75 3.17 11.37
CA CYS A 67 0.47 2.60 10.98
C CYS A 67 -0.38 3.61 10.21
N PRO A 68 -0.96 3.21 9.05
CA PRO A 68 -1.74 4.10 8.18
C PRO A 68 -2.95 4.70 8.88
#